data_AF-A0A284VJ31-F1
#
_entry.id   AF-A0A284VJ31-F1
#
_cell.length_a   1.000
_cell.length_b   1.000
_cell.length_c   1.000
_cell.angle_alpha   90.00
_cell.angle_beta   90.00
_cell.angle_gamma   90.00
#
_symmetry.space_group_name_H-M   'P 1'
#
loop_
_entity.id
_entity.type
_entity.pdbx_description
1 polymer ?
#
loop_
_entity_poly.entity_id
_entity_poly.type
_entity_poly.pdbx_seq_one_letter_code
_entity_poly.pdbx_strand_id
1 'polypeptide(L)'
;MSEIHNANELLDIVRKVSETIRGEKRNSLRIECMNGLGVYGTHISVDSKFSKWVNGLTHESMVVPASQVYEVRTTGFSPYPQTIKGNITRTDGKLVIDLKPALKFDLFSIEISYRMDDEFLKGLVSARSSPEPLSDKVKYELSAQLRNPEGLELGFSEVEIEEFPVSARVQIAERINMNVPDYVKDLLKVETQLLNERNPHASKKVIELQSQKVRLLKKLGKASLTDKIQDLSLLLTPSRFINYVKTIEDFKLHQCERGTDFFQALGMFQLPKSMNVISRTDLNLKKPAAKGTMVYESKKFDEEIADLFK
;
A
#
# COMPACT_ATOMS: atom_id res chain seq x y z
N MET A 1 -2.75 -18.05 -13.18
CA MET A 1 -3.08 -18.26 -11.75
C MET A 1 -4.35 -17.47 -11.51
N SER A 2 -5.41 -18.11 -11.01
CA SER A 2 -6.71 -17.48 -10.76
C SER A 2 -6.68 -16.76 -9.42
N GLU A 3 -6.99 -15.48 -9.36
CA GLU A 3 -7.10 -14.70 -8.11
C GLU A 3 -8.56 -14.75 -7.60
N ILE A 4 -8.79 -14.45 -6.31
CA ILE A 4 -10.15 -14.29 -5.77
C ILE A 4 -10.54 -12.83 -5.97
N HIS A 5 -11.55 -12.58 -6.80
CA HIS A 5 -11.86 -11.22 -7.24
C HIS A 5 -12.98 -10.56 -6.42
N ASN A 6 -13.74 -11.33 -5.64
CA ASN A 6 -14.84 -10.78 -4.84
C ASN A 6 -15.07 -11.52 -3.52
N ALA A 7 -15.73 -10.83 -2.58
CA ALA A 7 -16.07 -11.37 -1.27
C ALA A 7 -17.08 -12.54 -1.33
N ASN A 8 -17.88 -12.63 -2.40
CA ASN A 8 -18.87 -13.70 -2.56
C ASN A 8 -18.22 -15.05 -2.85
N GLU A 9 -17.16 -15.08 -3.67
CA GLU A 9 -16.34 -16.26 -3.93
C GLU A 9 -15.67 -16.77 -2.65
N LEU A 10 -15.17 -15.84 -1.82
CA LEU A 10 -14.65 -16.17 -0.51
C LEU A 10 -15.75 -16.75 0.40
N LEU A 11 -16.93 -16.13 0.44
CA LEU A 11 -18.09 -16.61 1.20
C LEU A 11 -18.60 -17.98 0.72
N ASP A 12 -18.54 -18.27 -0.57
CA ASP A 12 -18.90 -19.59 -1.10
C ASP A 12 -17.91 -20.66 -0.67
N ILE A 13 -16.61 -20.32 -0.60
CA ILE A 13 -15.61 -21.23 -0.04
C ILE A 13 -15.86 -21.42 1.46
N VAL A 14 -16.05 -20.34 2.21
CA VAL A 14 -16.41 -20.34 3.64
C VAL A 14 -17.62 -21.25 3.88
N ARG A 15 -18.68 -21.11 3.08
CA ARG A 15 -19.89 -21.92 3.17
C ARG A 15 -19.58 -23.40 2.93
N LYS A 16 -18.81 -23.73 1.89
CA LYS A 16 -18.37 -25.12 1.63
C LYS A 16 -17.57 -25.70 2.80
N VAL A 17 -16.64 -24.93 3.37
CA VAL A 17 -15.85 -25.34 4.56
C VAL A 17 -16.78 -25.55 5.76
N SER A 18 -17.70 -24.61 5.97
CA SER A 18 -18.63 -24.59 7.10
C SER A 18 -19.78 -25.58 6.98
N GLU A 19 -20.10 -26.11 5.80
CA GLU A 19 -21.11 -27.15 5.65
C GLU A 19 -20.52 -28.56 5.86
N THR A 20 -19.20 -28.72 5.66
CA THR A 20 -18.53 -30.04 5.65
C THR A 20 -18.34 -30.66 7.05
N ILE A 21 -18.61 -29.96 8.15
CA ILE A 21 -18.34 -30.50 9.51
C ILE A 21 -19.51 -30.16 10.44
N ARG A 22 -19.96 -31.07 11.31
CA ARG A 22 -20.99 -30.75 12.32
C ARG A 22 -20.32 -30.31 13.63
N GLY A 23 -20.71 -29.15 14.18
CA GLY A 23 -20.18 -28.57 15.43
C GLY A 23 -20.48 -27.07 15.58
N GLU A 24 -20.11 -26.47 16.72
CA GLU A 24 -20.09 -25.00 16.85
C GLU A 24 -18.92 -24.47 16.02
N LYS A 25 -19.17 -23.44 15.22
CA LYS A 25 -18.20 -22.88 14.28
C LYS A 25 -18.06 -21.39 14.46
N ARG A 26 -16.82 -20.93 14.36
CA ARG A 26 -16.48 -19.50 14.29
C ARG A 26 -15.57 -19.26 13.12
N ASN A 27 -16.04 -18.45 12.19
CA ASN A 27 -15.32 -18.08 10.98
C ASN A 27 -14.60 -16.76 11.23
N SER A 28 -13.31 -16.72 10.95
CA SER A 28 -12.51 -15.50 10.99
C SER A 28 -11.93 -15.20 9.60
N LEU A 29 -11.81 -13.91 9.30
CA LEU A 29 -11.13 -13.43 8.11
C LEU A 29 -10.07 -12.42 8.55
N ARG A 30 -8.80 -12.75 8.32
CA ARG A 30 -7.69 -11.82 8.50
C ARG A 30 -7.11 -11.45 7.15
N ILE A 31 -6.87 -10.18 6.90
CA ILE A 31 -6.29 -9.68 5.66
C ILE A 31 -4.99 -8.94 6.01
N GLU A 32 -3.87 -9.51 5.59
CA GLU A 32 -2.53 -8.95 5.73
C GLU A 32 -2.18 -8.18 4.46
N CYS A 33 -2.53 -6.89 4.42
CA CYS A 33 -2.35 -6.07 3.21
C CYS A 33 -0.88 -5.95 2.78
N MET A 34 0.08 -6.01 3.70
CA MET A 34 1.51 -6.01 3.38
C MET A 34 1.96 -7.16 2.48
N ASN A 35 1.44 -8.34 2.78
CA ASN A 35 1.84 -9.58 2.13
C ASN A 35 0.92 -9.91 0.95
N GLY A 36 -0.18 -9.15 0.79
CA GLY A 36 -1.25 -9.46 -0.15
C GLY A 36 -1.91 -10.80 0.19
N LEU A 37 -2.01 -11.14 1.48
CA LEU A 37 -2.53 -12.41 1.94
C LEU A 37 -3.87 -12.21 2.66
N GLY A 38 -4.84 -13.05 2.31
CA GLY A 38 -6.06 -13.21 3.08
C GLY A 38 -6.09 -14.57 3.73
N VAL A 39 -6.17 -14.61 5.05
CA VAL A 39 -6.25 -15.83 5.85
C VAL A 39 -7.70 -16.01 6.29
N TYR A 40 -8.32 -17.07 5.77
CA TYR A 40 -9.61 -17.53 6.23
C TYR A 40 -9.42 -18.61 7.30
N GLY A 41 -9.96 -18.40 8.50
CA GLY A 41 -9.95 -19.35 9.59
C GLY A 41 -11.34 -19.91 9.89
N THR A 42 -11.44 -21.21 10.09
CA THR A 42 -12.62 -21.85 10.71
C THR A 42 -12.20 -22.53 11.99
N HIS A 43 -12.71 -22.05 13.12
CA HIS A 43 -12.56 -22.70 14.42
C HIS A 43 -13.77 -23.60 14.65
N ILE A 44 -13.52 -24.85 15.02
CA ILE A 44 -14.55 -25.89 15.14
C ILE A 44 -14.43 -26.52 16.52
N SER A 45 -15.50 -26.39 17.31
CA SER A 45 -15.66 -27.12 18.58
C SER A 45 -16.52 -28.36 18.36
N VAL A 46 -16.02 -29.50 18.82
CA VAL A 46 -16.68 -30.81 18.75
C VAL A 46 -16.74 -31.42 20.16
N ASP A 47 -17.61 -30.88 20.99
CA ASP A 47 -17.71 -31.18 22.44
C ASP A 47 -18.27 -32.57 22.81
N SER A 48 -18.47 -33.49 21.84
CA SER A 48 -18.98 -34.82 22.17
C SER A 48 -18.28 -35.95 21.42
N LYS A 49 -18.03 -37.06 22.13
CA LYS A 49 -17.50 -38.31 21.57
C LYS A 49 -18.39 -38.87 20.44
N PHE A 50 -19.70 -38.65 20.53
CA PHE A 50 -20.66 -39.02 19.49
C PHE A 50 -20.50 -38.14 18.24
N SER A 51 -20.37 -36.83 18.39
CA SER A 51 -20.11 -35.91 17.28
C SER A 51 -18.78 -36.24 16.58
N LYS A 52 -17.73 -36.56 17.35
CA LYS A 52 -16.44 -37.03 16.81
C LYS A 52 -16.57 -38.33 16.03
N TRP A 53 -17.34 -39.28 16.55
CA TRP A 53 -17.62 -40.56 15.88
C TRP A 53 -18.43 -40.38 14.60
N VAL A 54 -19.52 -39.62 14.63
CA VAL A 54 -20.35 -39.32 13.45
C VAL A 54 -19.53 -38.58 12.39
N ASN A 55 -18.75 -37.56 12.77
CA ASN A 55 -17.90 -36.82 11.84
C ASN A 55 -16.80 -37.72 11.25
N GLY A 56 -16.20 -38.61 12.05
CA GLY A 56 -15.20 -39.57 11.58
C GLY A 56 -15.72 -40.61 10.59
N LEU A 57 -17.03 -40.86 10.58
CA LEU A 57 -17.71 -41.74 9.63
C LEU A 57 -18.16 -41.04 8.34
N THR A 58 -18.35 -39.72 8.37
CA THR A 58 -19.05 -38.98 7.30
C THR A 58 -18.16 -38.01 6.53
N HIS A 59 -17.05 -37.55 7.11
CA HIS A 59 -16.23 -36.50 6.52
C HIS A 59 -14.74 -36.86 6.63
N GLU A 60 -14.27 -37.70 5.70
CA GLU A 60 -12.86 -38.13 5.67
C GLU A 60 -11.93 -37.04 5.14
N SER A 61 -12.41 -36.22 4.21
CA SER A 61 -11.59 -35.19 3.60
C SER A 61 -12.38 -34.00 3.09
N MET A 62 -11.72 -32.85 3.08
CA MET A 62 -12.23 -31.61 2.54
C MET A 62 -11.41 -31.22 1.31
N VAL A 63 -12.08 -30.85 0.22
CA VAL A 63 -11.44 -30.53 -1.06
C VAL A 63 -11.56 -29.04 -1.36
N VAL A 64 -10.42 -28.39 -1.56
CA VAL A 64 -10.31 -26.96 -1.90
C VAL A 64 -9.57 -26.81 -3.24
N PRO A 65 -9.96 -25.87 -4.13
CA PRO A 65 -9.19 -25.59 -5.34
C PRO A 65 -7.76 -25.15 -5.01
N ALA A 66 -6.74 -25.84 -5.52
CA ALA A 66 -5.35 -25.52 -5.20
C ALA A 66 -4.83 -24.28 -5.93
N SER A 67 -5.49 -23.86 -7.01
CA SER A 67 -5.02 -22.75 -7.86
C SER A 67 -5.02 -21.38 -7.18
N GLN A 68 -5.75 -21.25 -6.06
CA GLN A 68 -5.93 -20.00 -5.30
C GLN A 68 -5.28 -20.04 -3.91
N VAL A 69 -4.82 -21.20 -3.46
CA VAL A 69 -4.41 -21.43 -2.07
C VAL A 69 -2.89 -21.38 -1.93
N TYR A 70 -2.41 -20.41 -1.17
CA TYR A 70 -1.00 -20.26 -0.84
C TYR A 70 -0.56 -21.32 0.18
N GLU A 71 -1.22 -21.32 1.35
CA GLU A 71 -0.92 -22.20 2.47
C GLU A 71 -2.23 -22.70 3.10
N VAL A 72 -2.21 -23.94 3.61
CA VAL A 72 -3.26 -24.45 4.49
C VAL A 72 -2.58 -24.91 5.77
N ARG A 73 -3.18 -24.54 6.90
CA ARG A 73 -2.73 -24.95 8.22
C ARG A 73 -3.89 -25.53 9.00
N THR A 74 -3.65 -26.65 9.67
CA THR A 74 -4.62 -27.23 10.60
C THR A 74 -3.99 -27.27 11.97
N THR A 75 -4.67 -26.73 12.98
CA THR A 75 -4.16 -26.64 14.34
C THR A 75 -5.14 -27.32 15.29
N GLY A 76 -4.67 -28.30 16.06
CA GLY A 76 -5.43 -28.90 17.15
C GLY A 76 -5.09 -28.23 18.47
N PHE A 77 -6.07 -28.07 19.35
CA PHE A 77 -5.87 -27.46 20.67
C PHE A 77 -6.09 -28.51 21.77
N SER A 78 -5.01 -29.05 22.34
CA SER A 78 -4.99 -29.75 23.65
C SER A 78 -3.60 -30.33 23.96
N PRO A 79 -3.00 -30.08 25.15
CA PRO A 79 -3.25 -28.97 26.08
C PRO A 79 -2.69 -27.63 25.56
N TYR A 80 -1.89 -27.67 24.49
CA TYR A 80 -1.34 -26.50 23.79
C TYR A 80 -1.68 -26.60 22.30
N PRO A 81 -1.65 -25.48 21.55
CA PRO A 81 -1.82 -25.50 20.10
C PRO A 81 -0.74 -26.34 19.43
N GLN A 82 -1.12 -27.29 18.59
CA GLN A 82 -0.21 -28.12 17.81
C GLN A 82 -0.64 -28.16 16.35
N THR A 83 0.29 -27.85 15.45
CA THR A 83 0.05 -27.98 14.01
C THR A 83 -0.01 -29.46 13.62
N ILE A 84 -1.11 -29.85 13.01
CA ILE A 84 -1.33 -31.19 12.48
C ILE A 84 -0.56 -31.29 11.17
N LYS A 85 0.34 -32.28 11.08
CA LYS A 85 1.19 -32.50 9.90
C LYS A 85 0.70 -33.70 9.09
N GLY A 86 0.94 -33.66 7.78
CA GLY A 86 0.66 -34.78 6.88
C GLY A 86 -0.83 -35.00 6.56
N ASN A 87 -1.71 -34.11 7.03
CA ASN A 87 -3.14 -34.15 6.76
C ASN A 87 -3.54 -33.34 5.51
N ILE A 88 -2.57 -32.83 4.75
CA ILE A 88 -2.80 -32.02 3.56
C ILE A 88 -2.08 -32.68 2.39
N THR A 89 -2.83 -33.01 1.34
CA THR A 89 -2.30 -33.58 0.10
C THR A 89 -2.71 -32.72 -1.10
N ARG A 90 -1.79 -32.52 -2.04
CA ARG A 90 -2.06 -31.81 -3.31
C ARG A 90 -2.12 -32.84 -4.43
N THR A 91 -3.25 -32.92 -5.13
CA THR A 91 -3.47 -33.87 -6.23
C THR A 91 -4.29 -33.19 -7.32
N ASP A 92 -3.83 -33.21 -8.57
CA ASP A 92 -4.56 -32.76 -9.76
C ASP A 92 -5.22 -31.37 -9.64
N GLY A 93 -4.49 -30.39 -9.11
CA GLY A 93 -5.00 -29.01 -8.93
C GLY A 93 -6.03 -28.86 -7.80
N LYS A 94 -6.21 -29.88 -6.98
CA LYS A 94 -7.01 -29.88 -5.76
C LYS A 94 -6.13 -30.06 -4.53
N LEU A 95 -6.54 -29.42 -3.44
CA LEU A 95 -5.95 -29.57 -2.14
C LEU A 95 -6.95 -30.34 -1.28
N VAL A 96 -6.53 -31.49 -0.79
CA VAL A 96 -7.33 -32.39 0.03
C VAL A 96 -6.82 -32.32 1.46
N ILE A 97 -7.71 -31.98 2.39
CA ILE A 97 -7.43 -31.89 3.83
C ILE A 97 -8.09 -33.08 4.51
N ASP A 98 -7.31 -34.03 5.00
CA ASP A 98 -7.78 -35.12 5.86
C ASP A 98 -8.14 -34.56 7.25
N LEU A 99 -9.40 -34.76 7.65
CA LEU A 99 -9.94 -34.23 8.90
C LEU A 99 -9.81 -35.23 10.06
N LYS A 100 -9.52 -36.52 9.78
CA LYS A 100 -9.42 -37.56 10.82
C LYS A 100 -8.39 -37.22 11.90
N PRO A 101 -7.20 -36.68 11.58
CA PRO A 101 -6.24 -36.29 12.61
C PRO A 101 -6.74 -35.12 13.48
N ALA A 102 -7.54 -34.22 12.92
CA ALA A 102 -8.09 -33.05 13.62
C ALA A 102 -9.21 -33.42 14.61
N LEU A 103 -10.01 -34.45 14.29
CA LEU A 103 -11.09 -34.95 15.16
C LEU A 103 -10.60 -35.57 16.49
N LYS A 104 -9.29 -35.78 16.64
CA LYS A 104 -8.68 -36.17 17.93
C LYS A 104 -8.78 -35.05 18.97
N PHE A 105 -8.86 -33.79 18.54
CA PHE A 105 -8.95 -32.62 19.41
C PHE A 105 -10.41 -32.23 19.64
N ASP A 106 -10.73 -31.69 20.82
CA ASP A 106 -12.08 -31.14 21.10
C ASP A 106 -12.29 -29.81 20.36
N LEU A 107 -11.21 -29.03 20.21
CA LEU A 107 -11.16 -27.80 19.44
C LEU A 107 -10.03 -27.88 18.40
N PHE A 108 -10.33 -27.51 17.17
CA PHE A 108 -9.32 -27.36 16.12
C PHE A 108 -9.67 -26.20 15.19
N SER A 109 -8.66 -25.67 14.50
CA SER A 109 -8.83 -24.66 13.46
C SER A 109 -8.27 -25.14 12.12
N ILE A 110 -8.92 -24.70 11.05
CA ILE A 110 -8.43 -24.82 9.68
C ILE A 110 -8.25 -23.40 9.16
N GLU A 111 -7.01 -23.05 8.81
CA GLU A 111 -6.65 -21.76 8.23
C GLU A 111 -6.24 -21.98 6.78
N ILE A 112 -6.83 -21.23 5.86
CA ILE A 112 -6.52 -21.24 4.44
C ILE A 112 -6.07 -19.84 4.05
N SER A 113 -4.83 -19.74 3.59
CA SER A 113 -4.23 -18.49 3.11
C SER A 113 -4.38 -18.40 1.60
N TYR A 114 -4.92 -17.29 1.14
CA TYR A 114 -5.12 -16.95 -0.26
C TYR A 114 -4.27 -15.73 -0.62
N ARG A 115 -3.84 -15.65 -1.87
CA ARG A 115 -3.30 -14.41 -2.42
C ARG A 115 -4.47 -13.53 -2.85
N MET A 116 -4.50 -12.29 -2.38
CA MET A 116 -5.52 -11.30 -2.72
C MET A 116 -4.94 -10.28 -3.69
N ASP A 117 -5.75 -9.84 -4.63
CA ASP A 117 -5.41 -8.75 -5.54
C ASP A 117 -5.84 -7.38 -4.97
N ASP A 118 -5.32 -6.31 -5.55
CA ASP A 118 -5.67 -4.94 -5.15
C ASP A 118 -7.14 -4.59 -5.42
N GLU A 119 -7.78 -5.27 -6.37
CA GLU A 119 -9.18 -5.03 -6.74
C GLU A 119 -10.13 -5.53 -5.67
N PHE A 120 -9.86 -6.71 -5.11
CA PHE A 120 -10.56 -7.28 -3.96
C PHE A 120 -10.49 -6.34 -2.77
N LEU A 121 -9.28 -5.86 -2.44
CA LEU A 121 -9.07 -4.93 -1.32
C LEU A 121 -9.85 -3.62 -1.51
N LYS A 122 -9.82 -3.05 -2.74
CA LYS A 122 -10.62 -1.85 -3.09
C LYS A 122 -12.12 -2.12 -3.05
N GLY A 123 -12.55 -3.36 -3.33
CA GLY A 123 -13.94 -3.81 -3.20
C GLY A 123 -14.40 -3.91 -1.75
N LEU A 124 -13.49 -4.25 -0.83
CA LEU A 124 -13.78 -4.40 0.60
C LEU A 124 -13.75 -3.08 1.36
N VAL A 125 -12.77 -2.22 1.05
CA VAL A 125 -12.52 -0.96 1.75
C VAL A 125 -12.67 0.22 0.80
N SER A 126 -13.45 1.22 1.19
CA SER A 126 -13.45 2.53 0.57
C SER A 126 -12.41 3.41 1.26
N ALA A 127 -11.43 3.90 0.50
CA ALA A 127 -10.43 4.83 1.02
C ALA A 127 -10.44 6.13 0.22
N ARG A 128 -10.25 7.24 0.93
CA ARG A 128 -10.18 8.58 0.35
C ARG A 128 -9.12 9.41 1.05
N SER A 129 -8.45 10.25 0.26
CA SER A 129 -7.60 11.32 0.74
C SER A 129 -8.06 12.62 0.08
N SER A 130 -8.31 13.67 0.87
CA SER A 130 -8.78 14.96 0.37
C SER A 130 -7.88 16.08 0.89
N PRO A 131 -7.28 16.89 0.01
CA PRO A 131 -6.44 18.01 0.44
C PRO A 131 -7.29 19.17 0.95
N GLU A 132 -6.90 19.73 2.09
CA GLU A 132 -7.38 20.99 2.62
C GLU A 132 -6.19 21.96 2.70
N PRO A 133 -6.16 23.00 1.85
CA PRO A 133 -5.07 23.97 1.87
C PRO A 133 -5.19 24.86 3.12
N LEU A 134 -4.13 24.90 3.93
CA LEU A 134 -3.94 25.93 4.96
C LEU A 134 -2.81 26.87 4.52
N SER A 135 -2.74 28.06 5.13
CA SER A 135 -1.75 29.07 4.78
C SER A 135 -0.30 28.57 4.86
N ASP A 136 -0.02 27.66 5.81
CA ASP A 136 1.34 27.31 6.22
C ASP A 136 1.69 25.82 6.02
N LYS A 137 0.66 25.00 5.84
CA LYS A 137 0.74 23.54 5.76
C LYS A 137 -0.36 23.06 4.81
N VAL A 138 -0.19 21.90 4.20
CA VAL A 138 -1.29 21.25 3.49
C VAL A 138 -1.76 20.09 4.35
N LYS A 139 -3.03 20.12 4.77
CA LYS A 139 -3.65 18.99 5.46
C LYS A 139 -4.30 18.09 4.42
N TYR A 140 -4.27 16.80 4.70
CA TYR A 140 -4.96 15.79 3.94
C TYR A 140 -5.81 14.99 4.91
N GLU A 141 -7.12 15.09 4.77
CA GLU A 141 -8.04 14.23 5.50
C GLU A 141 -7.96 12.83 4.91
N LEU A 142 -7.62 11.86 5.75
CA LEU A 142 -7.56 10.45 5.41
C LEU A 142 -8.78 9.74 5.99
N SER A 143 -9.42 8.91 5.18
CA SER A 143 -10.50 8.05 5.63
C SER A 143 -10.39 6.68 4.98
N ALA A 144 -10.62 5.64 5.77
CA ALA A 144 -10.77 4.27 5.29
C ALA A 144 -11.99 3.65 5.98
N GLN A 145 -12.87 3.00 5.21
CA GLN A 145 -14.10 2.42 5.73
C GLN A 145 -14.46 1.10 5.02
N LEU A 146 -14.88 0.10 5.79
CA LEU A 146 -15.47 -1.13 5.25
C LEU A 146 -16.75 -0.82 4.48
N ARG A 147 -16.87 -1.29 3.23
CA ARG A 147 -18.04 -0.98 2.39
C ARG A 147 -19.34 -1.64 2.86
N ASN A 148 -19.27 -2.87 3.36
CA ASN A 148 -20.43 -3.65 3.79
C ASN A 148 -20.09 -4.48 5.05
N PRO A 149 -19.96 -3.84 6.22
CA PRO A 149 -19.66 -4.55 7.46
C PRO A 149 -20.76 -5.56 7.84
N GLU A 150 -22.03 -5.20 7.66
CA GLU A 150 -23.18 -6.07 7.97
C GLU A 150 -23.16 -7.36 7.14
N GLY A 151 -22.83 -7.26 5.84
CA GLY A 151 -22.70 -8.44 4.99
C GLY A 151 -21.53 -9.36 5.38
N LEU A 152 -20.46 -8.80 5.95
CA LEU A 152 -19.34 -9.57 6.48
C LEU A 152 -19.71 -10.27 7.80
N GLU A 153 -20.46 -9.60 8.67
CA GLU A 153 -20.94 -10.16 9.95
C GLU A 153 -21.83 -11.40 9.76
N LEU A 154 -22.54 -11.50 8.63
CA LEU A 154 -23.34 -12.68 8.30
C LEU A 154 -22.48 -13.93 8.04
N GLY A 155 -21.26 -13.77 7.53
CA GLY A 155 -20.37 -14.88 7.17
C GLY A 155 -19.23 -15.12 8.16
N PHE A 156 -18.80 -14.07 8.86
CA PHE A 156 -17.62 -14.05 9.71
C PHE A 156 -17.95 -13.50 11.09
N SER A 157 -17.56 -14.23 12.13
CA SER A 157 -17.61 -13.73 13.51
C SER A 157 -16.53 -12.71 13.81
N GLU A 158 -15.44 -12.72 13.04
CA GLU A 158 -14.30 -11.83 13.21
C GLU A 158 -13.72 -11.47 11.84
N VAL A 159 -13.53 -10.17 11.60
CA VAL A 159 -12.83 -9.66 10.43
C VAL A 159 -11.78 -8.68 10.88
N GLU A 160 -10.54 -8.90 10.46
CA GLU A 160 -9.39 -8.04 10.72
C GLU A 160 -8.71 -7.71 9.40
N ILE A 161 -8.56 -6.43 9.10
CA ILE A 161 -7.77 -5.93 7.98
C ILE A 161 -6.60 -5.17 8.59
N GLU A 162 -5.42 -5.73 8.43
CA GLU A 162 -4.19 -5.20 8.98
C GLU A 162 -3.51 -4.31 7.93
N GLU A 163 -3.07 -3.14 8.37
CA GLU A 163 -2.17 -2.29 7.61
C GLU A 163 -2.71 -1.85 6.22
N PHE A 164 -4.00 -1.58 6.12
CA PHE A 164 -4.64 -1.15 4.88
C PHE A 164 -4.02 0.16 4.35
N PRO A 165 -3.50 0.19 3.11
CA PRO A 165 -2.81 1.35 2.57
C PRO A 165 -3.78 2.43 2.07
N VAL A 166 -3.57 3.67 2.52
CA VAL A 166 -4.22 4.88 2.03
C VAL A 166 -3.17 5.84 1.50
N SER A 167 -3.30 6.19 0.23
CA SER A 167 -2.36 7.07 -0.48
C SER A 167 -2.88 8.50 -0.55
N ALA A 168 -2.05 9.46 -0.14
CA ALA A 168 -2.28 10.89 -0.32
C ALA A 168 -1.29 11.45 -1.35
N ARG A 169 -1.82 12.13 -2.37
CA ARG A 169 -1.01 12.69 -3.46
C ARG A 169 -0.62 14.13 -3.17
N VAL A 170 0.65 14.35 -2.88
CA VAL A 170 1.22 15.68 -2.61
C VAL A 170 1.76 16.26 -3.90
N GLN A 171 1.18 17.37 -4.36
CA GLN A 171 1.67 18.09 -5.54
C GLN A 171 2.87 18.95 -5.16
N ILE A 172 4.01 18.74 -5.83
CA ILE A 172 5.28 19.41 -5.53
C ILE A 172 5.79 20.28 -6.69
N ALA A 173 5.30 20.05 -7.91
CA ALA A 173 5.78 20.77 -9.10
C ALA A 173 5.66 22.29 -8.99
N GLU A 174 4.49 22.77 -8.55
CA GLU A 174 4.21 24.21 -8.41
C GLU A 174 5.14 24.85 -7.37
N ARG A 175 5.36 24.17 -6.24
CA ARG A 175 6.24 24.64 -5.16
C ARG A 175 7.69 24.74 -5.62
N ILE A 176 8.19 23.71 -6.32
CA ILE A 176 9.54 23.74 -6.90
C ILE A 176 9.66 24.93 -7.87
N ASN A 177 8.69 25.11 -8.77
CA ASN A 177 8.72 26.20 -9.75
C ASN A 177 8.65 27.60 -9.10
N MET A 178 7.95 27.74 -7.99
CA MET A 178 7.87 29.01 -7.25
C MET A 178 9.14 29.32 -6.45
N ASN A 179 9.73 28.32 -5.81
CA ASN A 179 10.87 28.52 -4.91
C ASN A 179 12.24 28.52 -5.63
N VAL A 180 12.32 27.95 -6.84
CA VAL A 180 13.54 28.07 -7.65
C VAL A 180 13.70 29.52 -8.14
N PRO A 181 14.83 30.17 -7.87
CA PRO A 181 15.06 31.54 -8.29
C PRO A 181 15.02 31.74 -9.81
N ASP A 182 14.55 32.90 -10.27
CA ASP A 182 14.39 33.18 -11.70
C ASP A 182 15.71 33.18 -12.48
N TYR A 183 16.83 33.56 -11.84
CA TYR A 183 18.13 33.51 -12.50
C TYR A 183 18.55 32.08 -12.87
N VAL A 184 18.10 31.06 -12.12
CA VAL A 184 18.34 29.65 -12.44
C VAL A 184 17.51 29.27 -13.67
N LYS A 185 16.22 29.65 -13.69
CA LYS A 185 15.33 29.44 -14.84
C LYS A 185 15.89 30.09 -16.11
N ASP A 186 16.42 31.31 -15.99
CA ASP A 186 17.03 32.03 -17.09
C ASP A 186 18.36 31.40 -17.54
N LEU A 187 19.17 30.89 -16.61
CA LEU A 187 20.43 30.20 -16.92
C LEU A 187 20.16 28.98 -17.82
N LEU A 188 19.12 28.23 -17.50
CA LEU A 188 18.71 27.05 -18.25
C LEU A 188 18.10 27.39 -19.61
N LYS A 189 17.32 28.47 -19.70
CA LYS A 189 16.86 29.00 -21.00
C LYS A 189 18.04 29.34 -21.89
N VAL A 190 19.06 30.01 -21.35
CA VAL A 190 20.27 30.36 -22.08
C VAL A 190 21.05 29.11 -22.51
N GLU A 191 21.20 28.10 -21.65
CA GLU A 191 21.83 26.82 -22.02
C GLU A 191 21.06 26.09 -23.11
N THR A 192 19.74 26.02 -23.01
CA THR A 192 18.87 25.40 -24.02
C THR A 192 18.99 26.13 -25.37
N GLN A 193 19.03 27.46 -25.35
CA GLN A 193 19.22 28.29 -26.54
C GLN A 193 20.60 28.07 -27.18
N LEU A 194 21.65 27.94 -26.36
CA LEU A 194 23.00 27.61 -26.84
C LEU A 194 23.06 26.22 -27.49
N LEU A 195 22.41 25.21 -26.91
CA LEU A 195 22.37 23.85 -27.45
C LEU A 195 21.56 23.75 -28.75
N ASN A 196 20.50 24.54 -28.87
CA ASN A 196 19.64 24.56 -30.05
C ASN A 196 20.14 25.46 -31.19
N GLU A 197 21.16 26.29 -30.95
CA GLU A 197 21.75 27.15 -31.97
C GLU A 197 22.60 26.32 -32.94
N ARG A 198 22.00 25.93 -34.06
CA ARG A 198 22.64 25.10 -35.10
C ARG A 198 23.35 25.92 -36.17
N ASN A 199 23.26 27.24 -36.15
CA ASN A 199 23.80 28.10 -37.20
C ASN A 199 25.28 28.47 -36.91
N PRO A 200 26.24 28.00 -37.73
CA PRO A 200 27.68 28.29 -37.54
C PRO A 200 28.01 29.79 -37.65
N HIS A 201 27.15 30.59 -38.27
CA HIS A 201 27.37 32.02 -38.50
C HIS A 201 26.69 32.93 -37.47
N ALA A 202 25.98 32.38 -36.49
CA ALA A 202 25.34 33.15 -35.41
C ALA A 202 26.31 33.59 -34.30
N SER A 203 27.57 33.88 -34.65
CA SER A 203 28.67 34.14 -33.69
C SER A 203 28.32 35.22 -32.66
N LYS A 204 27.66 36.31 -33.09
CA LYS A 204 27.24 37.40 -32.21
C LYS A 204 26.21 36.95 -31.15
N LYS A 205 25.20 36.19 -31.57
CA LYS A 205 24.16 35.66 -30.66
C LYS A 205 24.73 34.65 -29.68
N VAL A 206 25.64 33.80 -30.13
CA VAL A 206 26.36 32.85 -29.26
C VAL A 206 27.19 33.61 -28.21
N ILE A 207 27.91 34.66 -28.60
CA ILE A 207 28.68 35.51 -27.68
C ILE A 207 27.77 36.20 -26.65
N GLU A 208 26.62 36.75 -27.09
CA GLU A 208 25.63 37.37 -26.20
C GLU A 208 25.11 36.36 -25.17
N LEU A 209 24.69 35.17 -25.61
CA LEU A 209 24.21 34.08 -24.74
C LEU A 209 25.31 33.59 -23.78
N GLN A 210 26.55 33.44 -24.24
CA GLN A 210 27.67 33.07 -23.37
C GLN A 210 27.94 34.15 -22.32
N SER A 211 27.87 35.43 -22.68
CA SER A 211 28.04 36.53 -21.73
C SER A 211 26.93 36.54 -20.66
N GLN A 212 25.69 36.24 -21.07
CA GLN A 212 24.55 36.12 -20.18
C GLN A 212 24.70 34.92 -19.25
N LYS A 213 25.13 33.76 -19.77
CA LYS A 213 25.47 32.57 -19.00
C LYS A 213 26.48 32.89 -17.90
N VAL A 214 27.59 33.57 -18.23
CA VAL A 214 28.61 33.96 -17.25
C VAL A 214 28.05 34.88 -16.17
N ARG A 215 27.19 35.85 -16.52
CA ARG A 215 26.54 36.73 -15.54
C ARG A 215 25.61 35.96 -14.59
N LEU A 216 24.88 34.98 -15.10
CA LEU A 216 23.96 34.16 -14.31
C LEU A 216 24.72 33.15 -13.43
N LEU A 217 25.80 32.54 -13.93
CA LEU A 217 26.68 31.67 -13.14
C LEU A 217 27.33 32.42 -11.97
N LYS A 218 27.69 33.69 -12.15
CA LYS A 218 28.18 34.52 -11.02
C LYS A 218 27.18 34.65 -9.88
N LYS A 219 25.87 34.60 -10.16
CA LYS A 219 24.81 34.61 -9.14
C LYS A 219 24.64 33.26 -8.44
N LEU A 220 25.01 32.16 -9.11
CA LEU A 220 24.98 30.81 -8.54
C LEU A 220 26.13 30.56 -7.54
N GLY A 221 27.19 31.37 -7.60
CA GLY A 221 28.31 31.30 -6.68
C GLY A 221 29.30 30.19 -7.03
N LYS A 222 29.79 29.47 -6.00
CA LYS A 222 30.84 28.44 -6.14
C LYS A 222 30.31 27.05 -6.52
N ALA A 223 29.02 26.80 -6.36
CA ALA A 223 28.42 25.50 -6.66
C ALA A 223 28.06 25.39 -8.15
N SER A 224 28.14 24.19 -8.72
CA SER A 224 27.65 23.97 -10.08
C SER A 224 26.13 23.84 -10.10
N LEU A 225 25.51 24.18 -11.24
CA LEU A 225 24.07 24.04 -11.42
C LEU A 225 23.62 22.57 -11.27
N THR A 226 24.46 21.66 -11.77
CA THR A 226 24.27 20.22 -11.65
C THR A 226 24.24 19.76 -10.19
N ASP A 227 25.10 20.30 -9.32
CA ASP A 227 25.12 19.92 -7.89
C ASP A 227 23.82 20.35 -7.20
N LYS A 228 23.37 21.60 -7.42
CA LYS A 228 22.13 22.12 -6.83
C LYS A 228 20.90 21.33 -7.27
N ILE A 229 20.88 20.88 -8.52
CA ILE A 229 19.78 20.07 -9.06
C ILE A 229 19.84 18.63 -8.54
N GLN A 230 21.05 18.09 -8.36
CA GLN A 230 21.23 16.81 -7.70
C GLN A 230 20.75 16.88 -6.24
N ASP A 231 21.06 17.94 -5.51
CA ASP A 231 20.57 18.17 -4.14
C ASP A 231 19.04 18.26 -4.11
N LEU A 232 18.42 18.98 -5.05
CA LEU A 232 16.97 19.03 -5.20
C LEU A 232 16.38 17.63 -5.46
N SER A 233 16.99 16.85 -6.36
CA SER A 233 16.57 15.47 -6.64
C SER A 233 16.69 14.56 -5.41
N LEU A 234 17.70 14.79 -4.58
CA LEU A 234 17.88 14.10 -3.30
C LEU A 234 16.76 14.44 -2.31
N LEU A 235 16.32 15.70 -2.22
CA LEU A 235 15.15 16.07 -1.39
C LEU A 235 13.87 15.33 -1.82
N LEU A 236 13.75 15.07 -3.13
CA LEU A 236 12.63 14.33 -3.72
C LEU A 236 12.82 12.79 -3.69
N THR A 237 13.78 12.29 -2.92
CA THR A 237 13.85 10.86 -2.62
C THR A 237 12.81 10.51 -1.56
N PRO A 238 12.09 9.38 -1.70
CA PRO A 238 11.15 8.90 -0.70
C PRO A 238 11.64 8.99 0.75
N SER A 239 12.87 8.55 1.00
CA SER A 239 13.48 8.51 2.33
C SER A 239 13.73 9.87 2.95
N ARG A 240 13.93 10.92 2.14
CA ARG A 240 14.06 12.30 2.64
C ARG A 240 12.71 12.99 2.72
N PHE A 241 11.85 12.78 1.72
CA PHE A 241 10.56 13.44 1.63
C PHE A 241 9.63 13.09 2.81
N ILE A 242 9.75 11.87 3.35
CA ILE A 242 8.99 11.43 4.52
C ILE A 242 9.14 12.36 5.73
N ASN A 243 10.27 13.09 5.84
CA ASN A 243 10.55 14.01 6.95
C ASN A 243 9.71 15.30 6.92
N TYR A 244 9.04 15.60 5.80
CA TYR A 244 8.11 16.74 5.67
C TYR A 244 6.67 16.33 5.93
N VAL A 245 6.42 15.06 6.25
CA VAL A 245 5.07 14.53 6.38
C VAL A 245 4.88 13.93 7.76
N LYS A 246 3.72 14.22 8.36
CA LYS A 246 3.33 13.67 9.66
C LYS A 246 1.90 13.18 9.58
N THR A 247 1.64 11.97 10.05
CA THR A 247 0.27 11.47 10.23
C THR A 247 -0.14 11.61 11.69
N ILE A 248 -1.43 11.85 11.90
CA ILE A 248 -2.06 12.03 13.21
C ILE A 248 -3.25 11.07 13.26
N GLU A 249 -3.57 10.59 14.46
CA GLU A 249 -4.70 9.71 14.78
C GLU A 249 -4.47 8.24 14.36
N ASP A 250 -5.44 7.64 13.67
CA ASP A 250 -5.50 6.21 13.39
C ASP A 250 -4.53 5.73 12.30
N PHE A 251 -3.80 6.65 11.68
CA PHE A 251 -2.96 6.39 10.53
C PHE A 251 -1.47 6.42 10.88
N LYS A 252 -0.77 5.35 10.54
CA LYS A 252 0.68 5.23 10.65
C LYS A 252 1.32 5.56 9.30
N LEU A 253 2.34 6.41 9.32
CA LEU A 253 3.12 6.72 8.12
C LEU A 253 3.97 5.50 7.77
N HIS A 254 3.88 5.01 6.54
CA HIS A 254 4.63 3.83 6.10
C HIS A 254 5.78 4.20 5.16
N GLN A 255 5.45 4.71 3.98
CA GLN A 255 6.45 5.06 2.97
C GLN A 255 5.98 6.19 2.07
N CYS A 256 6.93 6.76 1.33
CA CYS A 256 6.63 7.68 0.24
C CYS A 256 7.06 7.03 -1.09
N GLU A 257 6.40 7.43 -2.16
CA GLU A 257 6.73 7.00 -3.51
C GLU A 257 6.70 8.19 -4.44
N ARG A 258 7.51 8.15 -5.49
CA ARG A 258 7.46 9.16 -6.54
C ARG A 258 6.21 8.89 -7.38
N GLY A 259 5.46 9.95 -7.70
CA GLY A 259 4.38 9.84 -8.67
C GLY A 259 4.91 9.41 -10.03
N THR A 260 4.05 8.75 -10.80
CA THR A 260 4.33 8.33 -12.19
C THR A 260 4.50 9.50 -13.14
N ASP A 261 3.94 10.65 -12.78
CA ASP A 261 3.96 11.85 -13.61
C ASP A 261 5.23 12.65 -13.33
N PHE A 262 6.07 12.80 -14.34
CA PHE A 262 7.26 13.64 -14.30
C PHE A 262 7.03 14.92 -15.09
N PHE A 263 7.65 16.01 -14.66
CA PHE A 263 7.75 17.23 -15.44
C PHE A 263 9.20 17.51 -15.77
N GLN A 264 9.40 18.17 -16.92
CA GLN A 264 10.68 18.80 -17.22
C GLN A 264 10.81 20.02 -16.33
N ALA A 265 11.34 19.82 -15.14
CA ALA A 265 11.82 20.91 -14.33
C ALA A 265 13.07 21.46 -15.01
N LEU A 266 13.19 22.79 -15.02
CA LEU A 266 14.46 23.40 -15.36
C LEU A 266 14.95 23.04 -16.79
N GLY A 267 14.03 22.76 -17.72
CA GLY A 267 14.30 22.55 -19.15
C GLY A 267 15.03 21.25 -19.53
N MET A 268 15.74 20.60 -18.60
CA MET A 268 16.56 19.41 -18.88
C MET A 268 16.36 18.27 -17.88
N PHE A 269 15.77 18.54 -16.70
CA PHE A 269 15.73 17.58 -15.60
C PHE A 269 14.33 17.04 -15.37
N GLN A 270 14.21 15.72 -15.27
CA GLN A 270 12.93 15.08 -14.97
C GLN A 270 12.77 14.99 -13.45
N LEU A 271 11.85 15.79 -12.91
CA LEU A 271 11.44 15.72 -11.50
C LEU A 271 10.01 15.20 -11.39
N PRO A 272 9.67 14.45 -10.34
CA PRO A 272 8.31 14.01 -10.12
C PRO A 272 7.38 15.20 -9.89
N LYS A 273 6.20 15.22 -10.52
CA LYS A 273 5.18 16.25 -10.31
C LYS A 273 4.53 16.16 -8.94
N SER A 274 4.41 14.92 -8.45
CA SER A 274 3.78 14.60 -7.17
C SER A 274 4.57 13.52 -6.43
N MET A 275 4.41 13.53 -5.11
CA MET A 275 4.84 12.45 -4.22
C MET A 275 3.60 11.77 -3.65
N ASN A 276 3.55 10.45 -3.70
CA ASN A 276 2.51 9.67 -3.06
C ASN A 276 2.97 9.32 -1.65
N VAL A 277 2.24 9.75 -0.64
CA VAL A 277 2.48 9.36 0.75
C VAL A 277 1.53 8.23 1.10
N ILE A 278 2.08 7.08 1.48
CA ILE A 278 1.30 5.90 1.86
C ILE A 278 1.25 5.85 3.38
N SER A 279 0.04 5.98 3.90
CA SER A 279 -0.29 5.77 5.30
C SER A 279 -1.05 4.47 5.46
N ARG A 280 -1.01 3.86 6.64
CA ARG A 280 -1.65 2.56 6.91
C ARG A 280 -2.52 2.62 8.15
N THR A 281 -3.62 1.88 8.11
CA THR A 281 -4.57 1.77 9.22
C THR A 281 -5.11 0.36 9.33
N ASP A 282 -5.47 -0.02 10.55
CA ASP A 282 -6.12 -1.29 10.84
C ASP A 282 -7.64 -1.08 10.87
N LEU A 283 -8.41 -2.02 10.31
CA LEU A 283 -9.87 -2.01 10.31
C LEU A 283 -10.39 -3.36 10.81
N ASN A 284 -11.49 -3.35 11.54
CA ASN A 284 -12.18 -4.58 11.95
C ASN A 284 -13.68 -4.33 12.10
N LEU A 285 -14.47 -5.36 12.41
CA LEU A 285 -15.92 -5.20 12.58
C LEU A 285 -16.30 -4.22 13.72
N LYS A 286 -15.49 -4.14 14.79
CA LYS A 286 -15.71 -3.22 15.91
C LYS A 286 -15.37 -1.76 15.56
N LYS A 287 -14.37 -1.58 14.68
CA LYS A 287 -13.88 -0.31 14.16
C LYS A 287 -13.91 -0.37 12.63
N PRO A 288 -15.10 -0.28 12.02
CA PRO A 288 -15.27 -0.44 10.58
C PRO A 288 -14.79 0.78 9.78
N ALA A 289 -14.51 1.90 10.45
CA ALA A 289 -14.00 3.11 9.85
C ALA A 289 -12.83 3.69 10.67
N ALA A 290 -11.82 4.18 9.97
CA ALA A 290 -10.70 4.93 10.51
C ALA A 290 -10.65 6.31 9.85
N LYS A 291 -10.38 7.34 10.66
CA LYS A 291 -10.18 8.72 10.23
C LYS A 291 -8.86 9.23 10.77
N GLY A 292 -8.20 10.07 10.00
CA GLY A 292 -6.94 10.66 10.38
C GLY A 292 -6.59 11.84 9.52
N THR A 293 -5.52 12.52 9.92
CA THR A 293 -5.00 13.66 9.19
C THR A 293 -3.54 13.44 8.86
N MET A 294 -3.18 13.65 7.60
CA MET A 294 -1.79 13.77 7.18
C MET A 294 -1.45 15.24 6.94
N VAL A 295 -0.40 15.71 7.59
CA VAL A 295 0.08 17.08 7.51
C VAL A 295 1.37 17.11 6.72
N TYR A 296 1.38 17.86 5.62
CA TYR A 296 2.57 18.19 4.86
C TYR A 296 3.10 19.56 5.28
N GLU A 297 4.31 19.59 5.84
CA GLU A 297 5.04 20.79 6.28
C GLU A 297 5.61 21.54 5.07
N SER A 298 4.70 22.14 4.31
CA SER A 298 5.04 22.75 3.03
C SER A 298 6.00 23.93 3.14
N LYS A 299 5.87 24.77 4.17
CA LYS A 299 6.81 25.87 4.42
C LYS A 299 8.24 25.40 4.64
N LYS A 300 8.44 24.34 5.43
CA LYS A 300 9.76 23.76 5.67
C LYS A 300 10.39 23.24 4.38
N PHE A 301 9.59 22.60 3.53
CA PHE A 301 10.03 22.17 2.21
C PHE A 301 10.38 23.36 1.30
N ASP A 302 9.57 24.42 1.32
CA ASP A 302 9.83 25.64 0.55
C ASP A 302 11.14 26.32 0.98
N GLU A 303 11.38 26.41 2.30
CA GLU A 303 12.59 26.97 2.92
C GLU A 303 13.84 26.16 2.52
N GLU A 304 13.79 24.83 2.61
CA GLU A 304 14.92 23.99 2.21
C GLU A 304 15.22 24.11 0.71
N ILE A 305 14.21 24.23 -0.16
CA ILE A 305 14.45 24.52 -1.58
C ILE A 305 15.11 25.89 -1.75
N ALA A 306 14.61 26.93 -1.08
CA ALA A 306 15.18 28.27 -1.20
C ALA A 306 16.63 28.31 -0.70
N ASP A 307 16.94 27.61 0.39
CA ASP A 307 18.29 27.51 0.95
C ASP A 307 19.25 26.73 0.04
N LEU A 308 18.76 25.77 -0.75
CA LEU A 308 19.57 25.15 -1.79
C LEU A 308 20.05 26.15 -2.85
N PHE A 309 19.34 27.25 -3.10
CA PHE A 309 19.73 28.23 -4.13
C PHE A 309 20.27 29.55 -3.58
N LYS A 310 20.43 29.70 -2.26
CA LYS A 310 21.24 30.77 -1.67
C LYS A 310 22.74 30.48 -1.81
#